data_AF-A0A5Q0Q5J6-F1
#
_entry.id   AF-A0A5Q0Q5J6-F1
#
_cell.length_a   1.000
_cell.length_b   1.000
_cell.length_c   1.000
_cell.angle_alpha   90.00
_cell.angle_beta   90.00
_cell.angle_gamma   90.00
#
_symmetry.space_group_name_H-M   'P 1'
#
loop_
_entity.id
_entity.type
_entity.pdbx_description
1 polymer ?
#
loop_
_entity_poly.entity_id
_entity_poly.type
_entity_poly.pdbx_seq_one_letter_code
_entity_poly.pdbx_strand_id
1 'polypeptide(L)'
;MTFSEHFNLSQEICYLNSSGNGLISKRSLQWRRDWEQQFFLVETDLRDQQASFLATVKETIARVFHAEGHKIYLTPNFSFAYSTLIDRLPRDYNYLAIEGEYPSILHPIITRNLSYHTVKADHQIEENIIAALHEKHTNVLVISIVQYISGLKVDPSFFKRLKQQFPDLLILADGSQYLGTENFSFTDSGIDALACSGYKWLCAGFGNGFLLINKTFQALLDQLLVSIPKPTADFWKTKSVLDTFFEPGHVDTVSQGTLRESLSLFEELGFE
;
A
#
# COMPACT_ATOMS: atom_id res chain seq x y z
N MET A 1 11.49 20.92 16.33
CA MET A 1 12.35 20.57 15.17
C MET A 1 11.60 20.96 13.93
N THR A 2 12.27 21.53 12.92
CA THR A 2 11.58 21.94 11.68
C THR A 2 11.79 20.86 10.64
N PHE A 3 10.71 20.22 10.18
CA PHE A 3 10.72 19.11 9.23
C PHE A 3 11.68 19.29 8.03
N SER A 4 11.85 20.53 7.55
CA SER A 4 12.77 20.89 6.47
C SER A 4 14.24 20.54 6.72
N GLU A 5 14.70 20.47 7.98
CA GLU A 5 16.10 20.19 8.32
C GLU A 5 16.54 18.78 7.91
N HIS A 6 15.58 17.86 7.78
CA HIS A 6 15.80 16.48 7.37
C HIS A 6 16.00 16.31 5.86
N PHE A 7 15.79 17.35 5.04
CA PHE A 7 15.86 17.25 3.59
C PHE A 7 17.00 18.10 3.00
N ASN A 8 17.56 17.64 1.89
CA ASN A 8 18.56 18.40 1.12
C ASN A 8 17.88 19.41 0.19
N LEU A 9 17.16 20.36 0.79
CA LEU A 9 16.49 21.44 0.07
C LEU A 9 17.10 22.78 0.47
N SER A 10 17.46 23.61 -0.50
CA SER A 10 17.90 24.99 -0.25
C SER A 10 16.74 25.79 0.35
N GLN A 11 17.04 26.73 1.26
CA GLN A 11 16.05 27.67 1.81
C GLN A 11 15.45 28.59 0.74
N GLU A 12 16.08 28.70 -0.42
CA GLU A 12 15.60 29.49 -1.56
C GLU A 12 14.56 28.75 -2.42
N ILE A 13 14.32 27.46 -2.17
CA ILE A 13 13.43 26.63 -2.97
C ILE A 13 12.13 26.38 -2.20
N CYS A 14 11.00 26.73 -2.81
CA CYS A 14 9.66 26.31 -2.37
C CYS A 14 9.25 25.05 -3.15
N TYR A 15 9.29 23.88 -2.49
CA TYR A 15 8.93 22.60 -3.09
C TYR A 15 7.45 22.27 -2.88
N LEU A 16 6.65 22.28 -3.94
CA LEU A 16 5.19 22.10 -3.89
C LEU A 16 4.71 20.84 -4.64
N ASN A 17 5.56 19.81 -4.74
CA ASN A 17 5.28 18.63 -5.57
C ASN A 17 5.30 17.29 -4.80
N SER A 18 5.16 17.29 -3.47
CA SER A 18 5.17 16.05 -2.66
C SER A 18 4.09 15.04 -3.09
N SER A 19 2.95 15.53 -3.61
CA SER A 19 1.87 14.69 -4.16
C SER A 19 2.24 13.94 -5.44
N GLY A 20 3.28 14.40 -6.15
CA GLY A 20 3.85 13.75 -7.33
C GLY A 20 5.16 13.03 -7.04
N ASN A 21 6.00 13.59 -6.18
CA ASN A 21 7.31 13.08 -5.80
C ASN A 21 7.74 13.69 -4.44
N GLY A 22 7.89 12.86 -3.42
CA GLY A 22 8.39 13.28 -2.11
C GLY A 22 9.90 13.46 -2.11
N LEU A 23 10.40 14.37 -1.29
CA LEU A 23 11.83 14.51 -1.05
C LEU A 23 12.34 13.31 -0.24
N ILE A 24 13.52 12.81 -0.56
CA ILE A 24 14.18 11.76 0.23
C ILE A 24 14.98 12.43 1.35
N SER A 25 14.85 11.93 2.57
CA SER A 25 15.55 12.51 3.73
C SER A 25 17.07 12.30 3.66
N LYS A 26 17.83 13.18 4.33
CA LYS A 26 19.28 13.06 4.56
C LYS A 26 19.62 11.74 5.26
N ARG A 27 18.78 11.31 6.20
CA ARG A 27 18.92 10.02 6.90
C ARG A 27 18.86 8.86 5.90
N SER A 28 17.83 8.83 5.07
CA SER A 28 17.66 7.79 4.05
C SER A 28 18.80 7.80 3.03
N LEU A 29 19.28 8.99 2.64
CA LEU A 29 20.46 9.13 1.77
C LEU A 29 21.73 8.56 2.42
N GLN A 30 21.98 8.87 3.70
CA GLN A 30 23.15 8.35 4.41
C GLN A 30 23.06 6.83 4.55
N TRP A 31 21.90 6.31 4.96
CA TRP A 31 21.68 4.87 5.08
C TRP A 31 21.93 4.13 3.75
N ARG A 32 21.46 4.68 2.61
CA ARG A 32 21.71 4.10 1.29
C ARG A 32 23.22 3.97 1.00
N ARG A 33 23.98 5.03 1.27
CA ARG A 33 25.44 5.03 1.06
C ARG A 33 26.14 3.96 1.90
N ASP A 34 25.76 3.87 3.17
CA ASP A 34 26.34 2.90 4.09
C ASP A 34 25.98 1.47 3.67
N TRP A 35 24.72 1.23 3.30
CA TRP A 35 24.24 -0.07 2.82
C TRP A 35 24.97 -0.51 1.56
N GLU A 36 25.07 0.37 0.55
CA GLU A 36 25.78 0.05 -0.69
C GLU A 36 27.26 -0.23 -0.41
N GLN A 37 27.93 0.63 0.38
CA GLN A 37 29.33 0.40 0.74
C GLN A 37 29.51 -0.97 1.40
N GLN A 38 28.70 -1.30 2.40
CA GLN A 38 28.78 -2.59 3.10
C GLN A 38 28.45 -3.78 2.20
N PHE A 39 27.54 -3.64 1.24
CA PHE A 39 27.15 -4.70 0.32
C PHE A 39 28.27 -5.11 -0.64
N PHE A 40 29.21 -4.19 -0.95
CA PHE A 40 30.36 -4.46 -1.81
C PHE A 40 31.60 -4.94 -1.06
N LEU A 41 31.64 -4.80 0.26
CA LEU A 41 32.70 -5.38 1.10
C LEU A 41 32.66 -6.92 1.05
N VAL A 42 33.84 -7.55 1.17
CA VAL A 42 33.97 -9.01 1.11
C VAL A 42 33.81 -9.64 2.49
N GLU A 43 34.02 -8.85 3.53
CA GLU A 43 33.95 -9.22 4.94
C GLU A 43 32.52 -9.18 5.53
N THR A 44 31.52 -8.75 4.76
CA THR A 44 30.11 -8.74 5.20
C THR A 44 29.34 -9.94 4.66
N ASP A 45 28.29 -10.31 5.38
CA ASP A 45 27.31 -11.34 5.03
C ASP A 45 25.96 -10.73 4.59
N LEU A 46 25.91 -9.43 4.27
CA LEU A 46 24.67 -8.74 3.87
C LEU A 46 23.96 -9.38 2.67
N ARG A 47 24.70 -10.09 1.83
CA ARG A 47 24.14 -10.86 0.69
C ARG A 47 23.23 -12.00 1.16
N ASP A 48 23.53 -12.58 2.31
CA ASP A 48 22.79 -13.69 2.89
C ASP A 48 21.69 -13.20 3.85
N GLN A 49 21.80 -11.98 4.36
CA GLN A 49 20.85 -11.40 5.32
C GLN A 49 19.62 -10.73 4.68
N GLN A 50 19.46 -10.77 3.36
CA GLN A 50 18.39 -10.05 2.63
C GLN A 50 16.99 -10.38 3.16
N ALA A 51 16.70 -11.66 3.42
CA ALA A 51 15.40 -12.09 3.93
C ALA A 51 15.11 -11.54 5.35
N SER A 52 16.12 -11.59 6.23
CA SER A 52 16.02 -11.04 7.59
C SER A 52 15.83 -9.53 7.54
N PHE A 53 16.56 -8.84 6.67
CA PHE A 53 16.42 -7.40 6.50
C PHE A 53 15.01 -7.01 6.02
N LEU A 54 14.48 -7.69 4.99
CA LEU A 54 13.13 -7.44 4.49
C LEU A 54 12.04 -7.72 5.55
N ALA A 55 12.26 -8.67 6.46
CA ALA A 55 11.39 -8.86 7.61
C ALA A 55 11.34 -7.61 8.51
N THR A 56 12.48 -6.96 8.76
CA THR A 56 12.51 -5.69 9.53
C THR A 56 11.74 -4.57 8.83
N VAL A 57 11.72 -4.53 7.50
CA VAL A 57 10.92 -3.55 6.75
C VAL A 57 9.43 -3.79 7.00
N LYS A 58 8.98 -5.05 6.94
CA LYS A 58 7.59 -5.41 7.24
C LYS A 58 7.21 -5.11 8.69
N GLU A 59 8.10 -5.34 9.64
CA GLU A 59 7.88 -5.01 11.05
C GLU A 59 7.73 -3.50 11.27
N THR A 60 8.55 -2.68 10.61
CA THR A 60 8.38 -1.21 10.64
C THR A 60 7.03 -0.79 10.05
N ILE A 61 6.63 -1.34 8.91
CA ILE A 61 5.31 -1.08 8.31
C ILE A 61 4.19 -1.49 9.27
N ALA A 62 4.31 -2.67 9.89
CA ALA A 62 3.33 -3.17 10.85
C ALA A 62 3.16 -2.21 12.02
N ARG A 63 4.27 -1.76 12.61
CA ARG A 63 4.26 -0.87 13.77
C ARG A 63 3.70 0.51 13.43
N VAL A 64 4.19 1.13 12.35
CA VAL A 64 3.82 2.50 11.96
C VAL A 64 2.35 2.63 11.56
N PHE A 65 1.77 1.59 10.96
CA PHE A 65 0.37 1.61 10.52
C PHE A 65 -0.55 0.73 11.37
N HIS A 66 -0.11 0.32 12.57
CA HIS A 66 -0.85 -0.57 13.48
C HIS A 66 -1.46 -1.78 12.76
N ALA A 67 -0.64 -2.46 11.97
CA ALA A 67 -1.01 -3.58 11.12
C ALA A 67 -0.46 -4.92 11.67
N GLU A 68 -0.15 -5.01 12.96
CA GLU A 68 0.37 -6.23 13.58
C GLU A 68 -0.59 -7.41 13.43
N GLY A 69 -0.05 -8.55 13.01
CA GLY A 69 -0.80 -9.77 12.77
C GLY A 69 -1.56 -9.80 11.43
N HIS A 70 -1.59 -8.71 10.67
CA HIS A 70 -2.09 -8.72 9.29
C HIS A 70 -1.00 -9.12 8.30
N LYS A 71 -1.38 -9.45 7.07
CA LYS A 71 -0.41 -9.83 6.05
C LYS A 71 0.17 -8.58 5.40
N ILE A 72 1.49 -8.56 5.27
CA ILE A 72 2.25 -7.46 4.67
C ILE A 72 3.12 -8.00 3.54
N TYR A 73 2.96 -7.42 2.35
CA TYR A 73 3.82 -7.67 1.21
C TYR A 73 4.60 -6.42 0.83
N LEU A 74 5.87 -6.59 0.49
CA LEU A 74 6.70 -5.55 -0.09
C LEU A 74 6.61 -5.64 -1.60
N THR A 75 6.13 -4.57 -2.22
CA THR A 75 5.92 -4.49 -3.67
C THR A 75 6.72 -3.34 -4.26
N PRO A 76 6.96 -3.30 -5.59
CA PRO A 76 7.68 -2.18 -6.19
C PRO A 76 6.86 -0.87 -6.20
N ASN A 77 5.53 -0.96 -6.11
CA ASN A 77 4.59 0.17 -6.06
C ASN A 77 3.14 -0.32 -5.81
N PHE A 78 2.24 0.63 -5.61
CA PHE A 78 0.79 0.43 -5.54
C PHE A 78 0.24 -0.35 -6.73
N SER A 79 0.55 0.08 -7.96
CA SER A 79 -0.07 -0.45 -9.18
C SER A 79 0.19 -1.96 -9.36
N PHE A 80 1.40 -2.42 -9.03
CA PHE A 80 1.74 -3.84 -9.01
C PHE A 80 0.91 -4.60 -7.96
N ALA A 81 0.88 -4.11 -6.73
CA ALA A 81 0.13 -4.72 -5.63
C ALA A 81 -1.35 -4.86 -6.00
N TYR A 82 -1.98 -3.75 -6.39
CA TYR A 82 -3.40 -3.69 -6.68
C TYR A 82 -3.76 -4.53 -7.91
N SER A 83 -3.04 -4.39 -9.03
CA SER A 83 -3.31 -5.19 -10.24
C SER A 83 -3.20 -6.69 -9.98
N THR A 84 -2.19 -7.09 -9.19
CA THR A 84 -2.00 -8.49 -8.78
C THR A 84 -3.15 -8.97 -7.89
N LEU A 85 -3.65 -8.13 -6.98
CA LEU A 85 -4.77 -8.46 -6.11
C LEU A 85 -6.07 -8.63 -6.90
N ILE A 86 -6.34 -7.77 -7.89
CA ILE A 86 -7.52 -7.89 -8.77
C ILE A 86 -7.54 -9.24 -9.49
N ASP A 87 -6.38 -9.76 -9.90
CA ASP A 87 -6.26 -11.08 -10.52
C ASP A 87 -6.59 -12.25 -9.59
N ARG A 88 -6.71 -12.03 -8.27
CA ARG A 88 -7.02 -13.05 -7.26
C ARG A 88 -8.47 -13.06 -6.82
N LEU A 89 -9.27 -12.11 -7.31
CA LEU A 89 -10.69 -12.04 -7.02
C LEU A 89 -11.52 -12.80 -8.06
N PRO A 90 -12.71 -13.32 -7.70
CA PRO A 90 -13.62 -13.94 -8.65
C PRO A 90 -14.00 -12.98 -9.79
N ARG A 91 -14.03 -13.51 -11.02
CA ARG A 91 -14.26 -12.70 -12.23
C ARG A 91 -15.68 -12.16 -12.35
N ASP A 92 -16.63 -12.76 -11.64
CA ASP A 92 -18.04 -12.39 -11.60
C ASP A 92 -18.34 -11.33 -10.53
N TYR A 93 -17.34 -10.88 -9.77
CA TYR A 93 -17.50 -9.76 -8.84
C TYR A 93 -17.85 -8.46 -9.57
N ASN A 94 -18.74 -7.68 -8.94
CA ASN A 94 -19.12 -6.34 -9.38
C ASN A 94 -18.39 -5.29 -8.55
N TYR A 95 -17.74 -4.34 -9.22
CA TYR A 95 -16.93 -3.31 -8.60
C TYR A 95 -17.67 -1.96 -8.57
N LEU A 96 -17.46 -1.21 -7.51
CA LEU A 96 -17.81 0.21 -7.40
C LEU A 96 -16.51 1.00 -7.30
N ALA A 97 -16.38 2.03 -8.14
CA ALA A 97 -15.24 2.94 -8.15
C ALA A 97 -15.71 4.40 -8.15
N ILE A 98 -14.77 5.32 -7.96
CA ILE A 98 -15.06 6.75 -8.06
C ILE A 98 -14.80 7.23 -9.51
N GLU A 99 -15.65 8.12 -10.01
CA GLU A 99 -15.43 8.79 -11.29
C GLU A 99 -14.10 9.53 -11.30
N GLY A 100 -13.27 9.28 -12.30
CA GLY A 100 -11.94 9.90 -12.39
C GLY A 100 -10.91 9.34 -11.40
N GLU A 101 -11.14 8.14 -10.84
CA GLU A 101 -10.12 7.41 -10.09
C GLU A 101 -8.79 7.32 -10.86
N TYR A 102 -7.70 7.16 -10.11
CA TYR A 102 -6.38 7.04 -10.70
C TYR A 102 -6.34 5.91 -11.74
N PRO A 103 -5.73 6.10 -12.93
CA PRO A 103 -5.74 5.08 -13.98
C PRO A 103 -5.27 3.70 -13.53
N SER A 104 -4.32 3.60 -12.60
CA SER A 104 -3.87 2.30 -12.08
C SER A 104 -4.91 1.57 -11.21
N ILE A 105 -6.02 2.21 -10.83
CA ILE A 105 -7.15 1.60 -10.12
C ILE A 105 -8.20 1.11 -11.12
N LEU A 106 -8.58 1.96 -12.07
CA LEU A 106 -9.64 1.64 -13.04
C LEU A 106 -9.16 0.70 -14.15
N HIS A 107 -7.96 0.90 -14.70
CA HIS A 107 -7.51 0.10 -15.83
C HIS A 107 -7.39 -1.39 -15.52
N PRO A 108 -6.95 -1.84 -14.32
CA PRO A 108 -6.95 -3.26 -14.02
C PRO A 108 -8.33 -3.91 -14.13
N ILE A 109 -9.40 -3.19 -13.77
CA ILE A 109 -10.79 -3.64 -13.89
C ILE A 109 -11.22 -3.64 -15.37
N ILE A 110 -11.00 -2.51 -16.06
CA ILE A 110 -11.40 -2.32 -17.47
C ILE A 110 -10.71 -3.34 -18.39
N THR A 111 -9.40 -3.48 -18.27
CA THR A 111 -8.59 -4.36 -19.14
C THR A 111 -8.88 -5.83 -18.94
N ARG A 112 -9.42 -6.22 -17.77
CA ARG A 112 -9.86 -7.59 -17.48
C ARG A 112 -11.32 -7.85 -17.84
N ASN A 113 -12.00 -6.84 -18.37
CA ASN A 113 -13.43 -6.84 -18.70
C ASN A 113 -14.30 -7.29 -17.52
N LEU A 114 -14.01 -6.73 -16.32
CA LEU A 114 -14.78 -6.97 -15.10
C LEU A 114 -15.97 -5.99 -15.02
N SER A 115 -17.06 -6.41 -14.38
CA SER A 115 -18.25 -5.57 -14.21
C SER A 115 -17.99 -4.46 -13.19
N TYR A 116 -18.24 -3.21 -13.55
CA TYR A 116 -18.11 -2.10 -12.62
C TYR A 116 -19.13 -0.99 -12.90
N HIS A 117 -19.26 -0.08 -11.95
CA HIS A 117 -19.97 1.17 -12.07
C HIS A 117 -19.27 2.23 -11.22
N THR A 118 -19.57 3.50 -11.49
CA THR A 118 -18.90 4.62 -10.85
C THR A 118 -19.88 5.54 -10.14
N VAL A 119 -19.39 6.21 -9.11
CA VAL A 119 -20.09 7.32 -8.44
C VAL A 119 -19.31 8.61 -8.58
N LYS A 120 -20.03 9.72 -8.56
CA LYS A 120 -19.47 11.05 -8.75
C LYS A 120 -18.47 11.43 -7.64
N ALA A 121 -17.33 11.97 -8.05
CA ALA A 121 -16.29 12.50 -7.18
C ALA A 121 -16.57 13.95 -6.74
N ASP A 122 -17.51 14.14 -5.82
CA ASP A 122 -17.80 15.46 -5.24
C ASP A 122 -17.83 15.43 -3.71
N HIS A 123 -18.16 16.56 -3.08
CA HIS A 123 -18.21 16.69 -1.63
C HIS A 123 -19.19 15.73 -0.92
N GLN A 124 -20.04 15.03 -1.67
CA GLN A 124 -20.98 14.01 -1.16
C GLN A 124 -20.53 12.59 -1.54
N ILE A 125 -19.24 12.38 -1.79
CA ILE A 125 -18.68 11.09 -2.23
C ILE A 125 -19.12 9.93 -1.32
N GLU A 126 -19.18 10.15 -0.01
CA GLU A 126 -19.58 9.13 0.97
C GLU A 126 -21.05 8.74 0.83
N GLU A 127 -21.94 9.73 0.72
CA GLU A 127 -23.37 9.52 0.49
C GLU A 127 -23.63 8.87 -0.86
N ASN A 128 -22.90 9.30 -1.90
CA ASN A 128 -23.01 8.73 -3.25
C ASN A 128 -22.61 7.24 -3.26
N ILE A 129 -21.55 6.87 -2.53
CA ILE A 129 -21.14 5.47 -2.36
C ILE A 129 -22.26 4.67 -1.67
N ILE A 130 -22.80 5.17 -0.55
CA ILE A 130 -23.87 4.47 0.18
C ILE A 130 -25.11 4.27 -0.71
N ALA A 131 -25.53 5.31 -1.44
CA ALA A 131 -26.67 5.22 -2.34
C ALA A 131 -26.46 4.16 -3.43
N ALA A 132 -25.27 4.13 -4.06
CA ALA A 132 -24.95 3.14 -5.09
C ALA A 132 -24.93 1.70 -4.54
N LEU A 133 -24.41 1.49 -3.33
CA LEU A 133 -24.40 0.18 -2.68
C LEU A 133 -25.81 -0.33 -2.34
N HIS A 134 -26.77 0.56 -2.09
CA HIS A 134 -28.19 0.20 -1.92
C HIS A 134 -28.90 -0.07 -3.24
N GLU A 135 -28.55 0.65 -4.31
CA GLU A 135 -29.19 0.51 -5.61
C GLU A 135 -28.76 -0.78 -6.33
N LYS A 136 -27.47 -1.13 -6.23
CA LYS A 136 -26.88 -2.22 -7.00
C LYS A 136 -25.99 -3.10 -6.13
N HIS A 137 -26.18 -4.42 -6.26
CA HIS A 137 -25.31 -5.39 -5.62
C HIS A 137 -23.85 -5.20 -6.05
N THR A 138 -22.99 -4.97 -5.07
CA THR A 138 -21.57 -4.66 -5.24
C THR A 138 -20.75 -5.57 -4.34
N ASN A 139 -19.72 -6.21 -4.90
CA ASN A 139 -18.82 -7.07 -4.15
C ASN A 139 -17.61 -6.30 -3.61
N VAL A 140 -17.12 -5.32 -4.37
CA VAL A 140 -15.86 -4.64 -4.09
C VAL A 140 -15.98 -3.14 -4.31
N LEU A 141 -15.64 -2.36 -3.30
CA LEU A 141 -15.35 -0.93 -3.42
C LEU A 141 -13.85 -0.75 -3.64
N VAL A 142 -13.47 -0.03 -4.71
CA VAL A 142 -12.09 0.39 -4.97
C VAL A 142 -12.03 1.91 -4.90
N ILE A 143 -11.13 2.45 -4.08
CA ILE A 143 -11.15 3.88 -3.76
C ILE A 143 -9.79 4.42 -3.33
N SER A 144 -9.42 5.59 -3.82
CA SER A 144 -8.33 6.38 -3.23
C SER A 144 -8.83 7.12 -1.99
N ILE A 145 -8.15 6.95 -0.84
CA ILE A 145 -8.54 7.65 0.40
C ILE A 145 -8.48 9.17 0.20
N VAL A 146 -7.47 9.64 -0.55
CA VAL A 146 -7.36 11.01 -1.03
C VAL A 146 -7.30 10.99 -2.55
N GLN A 147 -8.23 11.68 -3.19
CA GLN A 147 -8.36 11.74 -4.65
C GLN A 147 -7.21 12.54 -5.27
N TYR A 148 -6.49 11.95 -6.23
CA TYR A 148 -5.20 12.49 -6.71
C TYR A 148 -5.29 13.82 -7.47
N ILE A 149 -6.45 14.14 -8.05
CA ILE A 149 -6.69 15.40 -8.78
C ILE A 149 -7.26 16.47 -7.84
N SER A 150 -8.36 16.17 -7.16
CA SER A 150 -9.12 17.16 -6.39
C SER A 150 -8.59 17.35 -4.96
N GLY A 151 -7.82 16.40 -4.45
CA GLY A 151 -7.42 16.37 -3.04
C GLY A 151 -8.57 16.04 -2.08
N LEU A 152 -9.75 15.66 -2.60
CA LEU A 152 -10.88 15.26 -1.76
C LEU A 152 -10.49 14.05 -0.92
N LYS A 153 -10.60 14.17 0.40
CA LYS A 153 -10.31 13.12 1.38
C LYS A 153 -11.61 12.51 1.88
N VAL A 154 -11.71 11.19 1.77
CA VAL A 154 -12.76 10.40 2.43
C VAL A 154 -12.44 10.32 3.92
N ASP A 155 -13.43 10.50 4.79
CA ASP A 155 -13.26 10.37 6.23
C ASP A 155 -12.80 8.94 6.56
N PRO A 156 -11.65 8.71 7.22
CA PRO A 156 -11.21 7.37 7.58
C PRO A 156 -12.24 6.56 8.39
N SER A 157 -13.09 7.24 9.18
CA SER A 157 -14.15 6.58 9.94
C SER A 157 -15.32 6.09 9.06
N PHE A 158 -15.44 6.58 7.82
CA PHE A 158 -16.40 6.13 6.84
C PHE A 158 -16.28 4.63 6.53
N PHE A 159 -15.05 4.12 6.40
CA PHE A 159 -14.82 2.71 6.07
C PHE A 159 -15.36 1.76 7.15
N LYS A 160 -15.27 2.15 8.44
CA LYS A 160 -15.93 1.42 9.54
C LYS A 160 -17.44 1.43 9.39
N ARG A 161 -18.03 2.60 9.11
CA ARG A 161 -19.48 2.74 8.92
C ARG A 161 -19.96 1.87 7.75
N LEU A 162 -19.22 1.87 6.64
CA LEU A 162 -19.50 0.99 5.50
C LEU A 162 -19.45 -0.47 5.89
N LYS A 163 -18.41 -0.91 6.60
CA LYS A 163 -18.28 -2.31 7.01
C LYS A 163 -19.39 -2.76 7.96
N GLN A 164 -19.91 -1.86 8.80
CA GLN A 164 -21.05 -2.14 9.67
C GLN A 164 -22.36 -2.30 8.89
N GLN A 165 -22.57 -1.51 7.84
CA GLN A 165 -23.79 -1.56 7.01
C GLN A 165 -23.73 -2.67 5.95
N PHE A 166 -22.55 -2.92 5.39
CA PHE A 166 -22.29 -3.88 4.32
C PHE A 166 -21.13 -4.81 4.71
N PRO A 167 -21.36 -5.78 5.62
CA PRO A 167 -20.29 -6.61 6.18
C PRO A 167 -19.54 -7.43 5.13
N ASP A 168 -20.20 -7.82 4.04
CA ASP A 168 -19.63 -8.63 2.96
C ASP A 168 -18.92 -7.81 1.86
N LEU A 169 -19.06 -6.47 1.88
CA LEU A 169 -18.41 -5.60 0.89
C LEU A 169 -16.90 -5.61 1.12
N LEU A 170 -16.10 -5.97 0.11
CA LEU A 170 -14.65 -5.82 0.17
C LEU A 170 -14.25 -4.37 -0.12
N ILE A 171 -13.37 -3.79 0.68
CA ILE A 171 -12.86 -2.41 0.53
C ILE A 171 -11.38 -2.48 0.21
N LEU A 172 -11.01 -2.11 -1.02
CA LEU A 172 -9.63 -2.01 -1.49
C LEU A 172 -9.26 -0.53 -1.63
N ALA A 173 -8.32 -0.07 -0.81
CA ALA A 173 -7.95 1.34 -0.72
C ALA A 173 -6.57 1.64 -1.33
N ASP A 174 -6.45 2.77 -2.02
CA ASP A 174 -5.17 3.40 -2.35
C ASP A 174 -4.80 4.44 -1.27
N GLY A 175 -3.71 4.16 -0.56
CA GLY A 175 -3.14 5.03 0.47
C GLY A 175 -2.04 5.97 -0.04
N SER A 176 -1.74 6.01 -1.33
CA SER A 176 -0.56 6.72 -1.86
C SER A 176 -0.59 8.25 -1.68
N GLN A 177 -1.78 8.85 -1.58
CA GLN A 177 -1.95 10.29 -1.28
C GLN A 177 -2.32 10.56 0.20
N TYR A 178 -2.37 9.52 1.04
CA TYR A 178 -2.90 9.60 2.41
C TYR A 178 -1.88 9.16 3.45
N LEU A 179 -1.22 8.01 3.27
CA LEU A 179 -0.24 7.55 4.25
C LEU A 179 0.95 8.51 4.29
N GLY A 180 1.35 8.90 5.50
CA GLY A 180 2.36 9.92 5.72
C GLY A 180 1.81 11.32 6.00
N THR A 181 0.50 11.55 5.84
CA THR A 181 -0.11 12.87 6.09
C THR A 181 -0.82 12.99 7.43
N GLU A 182 -1.19 11.86 8.06
CA GLU A 182 -1.81 11.80 9.40
C GLU A 182 -1.66 10.38 9.98
N ASN A 183 -1.99 10.21 11.26
CA ASN A 183 -2.00 8.90 11.91
C ASN A 183 -3.04 7.96 11.30
N PHE A 184 -2.66 6.69 11.11
CA PHE A 184 -3.53 5.67 10.55
C PHE A 184 -3.36 4.32 11.24
N SER A 185 -4.47 3.69 11.61
CA SER A 185 -4.50 2.31 12.10
C SER A 185 -5.19 1.41 11.06
N PHE A 186 -4.44 0.50 10.45
CA PHE A 186 -4.99 -0.46 9.50
C PHE A 186 -5.95 -1.42 10.20
N THR A 187 -5.58 -1.91 11.40
CA THR A 187 -6.41 -2.79 12.22
C THR A 187 -7.78 -2.18 12.49
N ASP A 188 -7.81 -0.88 12.77
CA ASP A 188 -9.03 -0.16 13.06
C ASP A 188 -9.53 0.64 11.86
N SER A 189 -9.24 0.25 10.62
CA SER A 189 -9.70 1.05 9.47
C SER A 189 -11.06 0.59 8.93
N GLY A 190 -11.36 -0.71 8.99
CA GLY A 190 -12.46 -1.30 8.22
C GLY A 190 -12.12 -1.61 6.76
N ILE A 191 -10.89 -1.29 6.32
CA ILE A 191 -10.38 -1.60 4.98
C ILE A 191 -9.89 -3.05 4.93
N ASP A 192 -10.16 -3.75 3.81
CA ASP A 192 -9.75 -5.15 3.65
C ASP A 192 -8.36 -5.30 3.07
N ALA A 193 -8.03 -4.46 2.09
CA ALA A 193 -6.67 -4.32 1.61
C ALA A 193 -6.32 -2.86 1.35
N LEU A 194 -5.12 -2.46 1.75
CA LEU A 194 -4.58 -1.14 1.47
C LEU A 194 -3.24 -1.30 0.78
N ALA A 195 -3.09 -0.70 -0.39
CA ALA A 195 -1.82 -0.60 -1.07
C ALA A 195 -1.31 0.86 -1.09
N CYS A 196 0.01 1.03 -1.12
CA CYS A 196 0.63 2.35 -1.14
C CYS A 196 1.96 2.31 -1.90
N SER A 197 2.28 3.39 -2.62
CA SER A 197 3.64 3.64 -3.13
C SER A 197 4.38 4.59 -2.20
N GLY A 198 5.66 4.32 -1.90
CA GLY A 198 6.41 5.12 -0.94
C GLY A 198 6.97 6.45 -1.46
N TYR A 199 6.92 6.69 -2.76
CA TYR A 199 7.62 7.82 -3.39
C TYR A 199 6.94 9.20 -3.21
N LYS A 200 5.77 9.28 -2.58
CA LYS A 200 5.02 10.53 -2.37
C LYS A 200 5.20 11.04 -0.94
N TRP A 201 4.13 11.11 -0.16
CA TRP A 201 4.11 11.59 1.21
C TRP A 201 4.94 10.74 2.18
N LEU A 202 5.17 9.47 1.84
CA LEU A 202 6.08 8.62 2.59
C LEU A 202 7.56 8.89 2.31
N CYS A 203 7.92 9.82 1.41
CA CYS A 203 9.29 10.33 1.24
C CYS A 203 10.38 9.25 1.02
N ALA A 204 10.01 8.08 0.49
CA ALA A 204 10.88 6.91 0.40
C ALA A 204 11.54 6.74 -0.98
N GLY A 205 11.29 7.64 -1.92
CA GLY A 205 11.72 7.48 -3.32
C GLY A 205 11.02 6.33 -4.04
N PHE A 206 11.45 6.06 -5.28
CA PHE A 206 10.82 5.07 -6.16
C PHE A 206 11.25 3.63 -5.87
N GLY A 207 10.54 2.67 -6.50
CA GLY A 207 10.89 1.25 -6.43
C GLY A 207 10.44 0.54 -5.14
N ASN A 208 9.66 1.22 -4.30
CA ASN A 208 9.09 0.66 -3.09
C ASN A 208 7.62 1.02 -2.92
N GLY A 209 6.91 0.09 -2.31
CA GLY A 209 5.51 0.11 -1.97
C GLY A 209 5.18 -1.12 -1.15
N PHE A 210 3.94 -1.19 -0.68
CA PHE A 210 3.49 -2.32 0.11
C PHE A 210 2.00 -2.55 -0.05
N LEU A 211 1.58 -3.75 0.35
CA LEU A 211 0.18 -4.17 0.44
C LEU A 211 -0.07 -4.72 1.84
N LEU A 212 -1.06 -4.16 2.51
CA LEU A 212 -1.66 -4.67 3.74
C LEU A 212 -2.92 -5.44 3.39
N ILE A 213 -3.09 -6.64 3.95
CA ILE A 213 -4.32 -7.44 3.81
C ILE A 213 -4.76 -7.88 5.20
N ASN A 214 -6.01 -7.58 5.56
CA ASN A 214 -6.54 -8.00 6.85
C ASN A 214 -6.70 -9.53 6.92
N LYS A 215 -6.71 -10.09 8.14
CA LYS A 215 -6.77 -11.55 8.34
C LYS A 215 -7.99 -12.21 7.67
N THR A 216 -9.15 -11.57 7.71
CA THR A 216 -10.40 -12.10 7.15
C THR A 216 -10.32 -12.20 5.64
N PHE A 217 -9.83 -11.14 4.98
CA PHE A 217 -9.67 -11.12 3.54
C PHE A 217 -8.54 -12.04 3.08
N GLN A 218 -7.45 -12.14 3.85
CA GLN A 218 -6.41 -13.14 3.59
C GLN A 218 -6.99 -14.56 3.59
N ALA A 219 -7.83 -14.91 4.58
CA ALA A 219 -8.46 -16.23 4.66
C ALA A 219 -9.37 -16.52 3.45
N LEU A 220 -10.13 -15.51 2.99
CA LEU A 220 -10.91 -15.62 1.76
C LEU A 220 -10.02 -15.88 0.54
N LEU A 221 -8.93 -15.11 0.38
CA LEU A 221 -7.99 -15.29 -0.72
C LEU A 221 -7.33 -16.68 -0.69
N ASP A 222 -6.93 -17.16 0.49
CA ASP A 222 -6.37 -18.50 0.66
C ASP A 222 -7.39 -19.59 0.29
N GLN A 223 -8.66 -19.40 0.63
CA GLN A 223 -9.74 -20.31 0.24
C GLN A 223 -9.96 -20.34 -1.28
N LEU A 224 -9.93 -19.18 -1.94
CA LEU A 224 -10.07 -19.08 -3.41
C LEU A 224 -8.91 -19.78 -4.15
N LEU A 225 -7.75 -19.91 -3.51
CA LEU A 225 -6.54 -20.49 -4.09
C LEU A 225 -6.25 -21.92 -3.59
N VAL A 226 -7.18 -22.54 -2.84
CA VAL A 226 -6.96 -23.85 -2.22
C VAL A 226 -6.65 -24.97 -3.22
N SER A 227 -7.11 -24.85 -4.46
CA SER A 227 -6.87 -25.80 -5.54
C SER A 227 -5.49 -25.66 -6.19
N ILE A 228 -4.77 -24.57 -5.94
CA ILE A 228 -3.46 -24.31 -6.52
C ILE A 228 -2.38 -25.02 -5.68
N PRO A 229 -1.50 -25.83 -6.30
CA PRO A 229 -0.41 -26.47 -5.58
C PRO A 229 0.53 -25.45 -4.93
N LYS A 230 0.96 -25.74 -3.70
CA LYS A 230 2.00 -24.97 -3.01
C LYS A 230 3.36 -25.11 -3.71
N PRO A 231 4.24 -24.10 -3.63
CA PRO A 231 5.58 -24.19 -4.17
C PRO A 231 6.39 -25.32 -3.51
N THR A 232 7.16 -26.05 -4.30
CA THR A 232 7.95 -27.22 -3.85
C THR A 232 9.44 -26.96 -3.72
N ALA A 233 9.94 -25.85 -4.27
CA ALA A 233 11.34 -25.47 -4.19
C ALA A 233 11.77 -25.18 -2.74
N ASP A 234 12.96 -25.63 -2.34
CA ASP A 234 13.42 -25.55 -0.94
C ASP A 234 13.39 -24.14 -0.36
N PHE A 235 13.82 -23.14 -1.13
CA PHE A 235 13.86 -21.74 -0.74
C PHE A 235 12.47 -21.09 -0.63
N TRP A 236 11.40 -21.76 -1.09
CA TRP A 236 10.00 -21.32 -1.00
C TRP A 236 9.13 -22.22 -0.12
N LYS A 237 9.70 -23.18 0.60
CA LYS A 237 8.93 -24.11 1.45
C LYS A 237 8.03 -23.41 2.49
N THR A 238 8.39 -22.21 2.91
CA THR A 238 7.64 -21.40 3.88
C THR A 238 6.62 -20.47 3.23
N LYS A 239 6.62 -20.32 1.90
CA LYS A 239 5.71 -19.43 1.17
C LYS A 239 4.33 -20.09 0.99
N SER A 240 3.29 -19.31 1.21
CA SER A 240 1.94 -19.62 0.75
C SER A 240 1.84 -19.44 -0.77
N VAL A 241 0.72 -19.87 -1.37
CA VAL A 241 0.44 -19.57 -2.77
C VAL A 241 0.36 -18.05 -2.99
N LEU A 242 -0.30 -17.31 -2.09
CA LEU A 242 -0.36 -15.84 -2.18
C LEU A 242 1.02 -15.17 -2.17
N ASP A 243 1.97 -15.67 -1.36
CA ASP A 243 3.33 -15.14 -1.32
C ASP A 243 4.02 -15.21 -2.69
N THR A 244 3.65 -16.17 -3.53
CA THR A 244 4.21 -16.32 -4.89
C THR A 244 3.66 -15.33 -5.90
N PHE A 245 2.58 -14.59 -5.59
CA PHE A 245 2.07 -13.54 -6.47
C PHE A 245 2.59 -12.16 -6.10
N PHE A 246 2.64 -11.85 -4.81
CA PHE A 246 3.02 -10.53 -4.34
C PHE A 246 4.53 -10.38 -4.13
N GLU A 247 5.24 -11.47 -3.80
CA GLU A 247 6.69 -11.51 -3.62
C GLU A 247 7.30 -12.74 -4.35
N PRO A 248 7.13 -12.85 -5.68
CA PRO A 248 7.59 -14.01 -6.47
C PRO A 248 9.11 -14.15 -6.58
N GLY A 249 9.90 -13.20 -6.07
CA GLY A 249 11.34 -13.17 -6.30
C GLY A 249 12.05 -12.22 -5.35
N HIS A 250 13.30 -11.90 -5.69
CA HIS A 250 14.10 -10.95 -4.92
C HIS A 250 13.57 -9.52 -5.10
N VAL A 251 13.47 -8.79 -4.00
CA VAL A 251 13.08 -7.39 -3.96
C VAL A 251 14.34 -6.54 -3.72
N ASP A 252 14.40 -5.36 -4.33
CA ASP A 252 15.50 -4.42 -4.12
C ASP A 252 15.52 -3.92 -2.66
N THR A 253 16.51 -4.37 -1.89
CA THR A 253 16.68 -4.00 -0.48
C THR A 253 17.08 -2.55 -0.27
N VAL A 254 17.72 -1.90 -1.24
CA VAL A 254 18.02 -0.47 -1.15
C VAL A 254 16.71 0.32 -1.22
N SER A 255 15.84 -0.01 -2.17
CA SER A 255 14.54 0.65 -2.31
C SER A 255 13.64 0.39 -1.09
N GLN A 256 13.50 -0.86 -0.64
CA GLN A 256 12.67 -1.18 0.54
C GLN A 256 13.26 -0.66 1.86
N GLY A 257 14.59 -0.61 1.97
CA GLY A 257 15.24 -0.01 3.13
C GLY A 257 15.04 1.50 3.22
N THR A 258 14.95 2.18 2.07
CA THR A 258 14.61 3.62 2.05
C THR A 258 13.22 3.87 2.62
N LEU A 259 12.26 2.99 2.31
CA LEU A 259 10.94 3.01 2.92
C LEU A 259 11.02 2.81 4.43
N ARG A 260 11.77 1.81 4.89
CA ARG A 260 11.97 1.57 6.34
C ARG A 260 12.55 2.79 7.06
N GLU A 261 13.59 3.41 6.51
CA GLU A 261 14.22 4.59 7.12
C GLU A 261 13.28 5.79 7.12
N SER A 262 12.50 5.98 6.05
CA SER A 262 11.53 7.06 5.98
C SER A 262 10.41 6.89 7.00
N LEU A 263 9.85 5.67 7.11
CA LEU A 263 8.82 5.35 8.10
C LEU A 263 9.34 5.51 9.53
N SER A 264 10.58 5.09 9.79
CA SER A 264 11.21 5.24 11.11
C SER A 264 11.42 6.72 11.47
N LEU A 265 11.77 7.56 10.49
CA LEU A 265 11.86 9.00 10.69
C LEU A 265 10.48 9.60 11.02
N PHE A 266 9.42 9.21 10.31
CA PHE A 266 8.07 9.67 10.64
C PHE A 266 7.62 9.24 12.03
N GLU A 267 7.93 8.02 12.44
CA GLU A 267 7.65 7.53 13.80
C GLU A 267 8.35 8.36 14.88
N GLU A 268 9.61 8.74 14.65
CA GLU A 268 10.39 9.58 15.57
C GLU A 268 9.88 11.02 15.66
N LEU A 269 9.42 11.57 14.54
CA LEU A 269 8.90 12.94 14.46
C LEU A 269 7.43 13.04 14.91
N GLY A 270 6.69 11.92 14.86
CA GLY A 270 5.24 11.89 14.98
C GLY A 270 4.54 12.26 13.67
N PHE A 271 3.36 11.69 13.45
CA PHE A 271 2.41 12.21 12.46
C PHE A 271 1.55 13.26 13.19
N GLU A 272 1.80 14.55 12.92
CA GLU A 272 0.93 15.65 13.36
C GLU A 272 -0.31 15.77 12.48
#